data_AF-A0A963TZ21-F1
#
_entry.id   AF-A0A963TZ21-F1
#
_cell.length_a   1.000
_cell.length_b   1.000
_cell.length_c   1.000
_cell.angle_alpha   90.00
_cell.angle_beta   90.00
_cell.angle_gamma   90.00
#
_symmetry.space_group_name_H-M   'P 1'
#
loop_
_entity.id
_entity.type
_entity.pdbx_description
1 polymer ?
#
loop_
_entity_poly.entity_id
_entity_poly.type
_entity_poly.pdbx_seq_one_letter_code
_entity_poly.pdbx_strand_id
1 'polypeptide(L)' 'MSEELATGFRNAFIVIGFACVFAGLLVRESGVTSRGLGMALVVVGAFMIAAATLGRLFGWW' A
#
# COMPACT_ATOMS: atom_id res chain seq x y z
N MET A 1 -12.00 -2.96 22.68
CA MET A 1 -12.39 -3.58 21.40
C MET A 1 -12.02 -2.73 20.18
N SER A 2 -11.70 -1.44 20.34
CA SER A 2 -11.29 -0.52 19.27
C SER A 2 -9.82 -0.65 18.86
N GLU A 3 -8.89 -0.86 19.80
CA GLU A 3 -7.44 -0.89 19.50
C GLU A 3 -6.98 -2.12 18.71
N GLU A 4 -7.53 -3.30 19.00
CA GLU A 4 -7.24 -4.51 18.21
C GLU A 4 -7.76 -4.40 16.78
N LEU A 5 -8.94 -3.81 16.60
CA LEU A 5 -9.54 -3.61 15.29
C LEU A 5 -8.76 -2.56 14.48
N ALA A 6 -8.33 -1.47 15.11
CA ALA A 6 -7.47 -0.44 14.51
C ALA A 6 -6.10 -1.02 14.11
N THR A 7 -5.51 -1.86 14.97
CA THR A 7 -4.23 -2.53 14.69
C THR A 7 -4.36 -3.55 13.55
N GLY A 8 -5.43 -4.35 13.55
CA GLY A 8 -5.71 -5.30 12.48
C GLY A 8 -5.96 -4.60 11.13
N PHE A 9 -6.75 -3.54 11.12
CA PHE A 9 -7.01 -2.73 9.93
C PHE A 9 -5.74 -2.07 9.38
N ARG A 10 -4.89 -1.53 10.26
CA ARG A 10 -3.59 -0.97 9.88
C ARG A 10 -2.67 -2.02 9.26
N ASN A 11 -2.57 -3.19 9.87
CA ASN A 11 -1.74 -4.29 9.34
C ASN A 11 -2.26 -4.75 7.98
N ALA A 12 -3.58 -4.87 7.80
CA ALA A 12 -4.18 -5.20 6.51
C ALA A 12 -3.83 -4.15 5.45
N PHE A 13 -3.90 -2.86 5.78
CA PHE A 13 -3.52 -1.77 4.86
C PHE A 13 -2.05 -1.85 4.42
N ILE A 14 -1.14 -2.15 5.34
CA ILE A 14 0.28 -2.32 5.03
C ILE A 14 0.49 -3.52 4.10
N VAL A 15 -0.13 -4.66 4.40
CA VAL A 15 0.00 -5.89 3.58
C VAL A 15 -0.57 -5.67 2.17
N ILE A 16 -1.75 -5.05 2.06
CA ILE A 16 -2.36 -4.71 0.77
C ILE A 16 -1.48 -3.72 0.00
N GLY A 17 -0.93 -2.71 0.68
CA GLY A 17 0.01 -1.76 0.08
C GLY A 17 1.25 -2.45 -0.51
N PHE A 18 1.85 -3.39 0.23
CA PHE A 18 2.97 -4.20 -0.26
C PHE A 18 2.59 -5.07 -1.47
N ALA A 19 1.41 -5.70 -1.43
CA ALA A 19 0.90 -6.49 -2.55
C ALA A 19 0.72 -5.63 -3.81
N CYS A 20 0.20 -4.41 -3.68
CA CYS A 20 0.06 -3.45 -4.78
C CYS A 20 1.42 -3.03 -5.35
N VAL A 21 2.41 -2.73 -4.50
CA VAL A 21 3.77 -2.41 -4.97
C VAL A 21 4.37 -3.57 -5.74
N PHE A 22 4.26 -4.79 -5.20
CA PHE A 22 4.79 -5.98 -5.84
C PHE A 22 4.12 -6.26 -7.19
N ALA A 23 2.79 -6.19 -7.25
CA ALA A 23 2.04 -6.32 -8.49
C ALA A 23 2.41 -5.22 -9.51
N GLY A 24 2.59 -3.98 -9.05
CA GLY A 24 3.01 -2.87 -9.91
C GLY A 24 4.40 -3.06 -10.51
N LEU A 25 5.35 -3.62 -9.74
CA LEU A 25 6.68 -3.98 -10.23
C LEU A 25 6.60 -5.10 -11.29
N LEU A 26 5.80 -6.15 -11.05
CA LEU A 26 5.60 -7.23 -12.03
C LEU A 26 4.97 -6.71 -13.33
N VAL A 27 3.95 -5.85 -13.23
CA VAL A 27 3.28 -5.27 -14.40
C VAL A 27 4.21 -4.31 -15.16
N ARG A 28 5.11 -3.61 -14.46
CA ARG A 28 6.11 -2.73 -15.07
C ARG A 28 7.13 -3.49 -15.92
N GLU A 29 7.47 -4.72 -15.53
CA GLU A 29 8.38 -5.61 -16.27
C GLU A 29 7.72 -6.23 -17.52
N SER A 30 6.39 -6.29 -17.55
CA SER A 30 5.63 -7.02 -18.58
C SER A 30 5.61 -6.34 -19.97
N GLY A 31 5.91 -5.04 -20.07
CA GLY A 31 5.95 -4.33 -21.35
C GLY A 31 5.87 -2.81 -21.25
N VAL A 32 6.20 -2.12 -22.34
CA VAL A 32 6.25 -0.64 -22.38
C VAL A 32 4.85 -0.02 -22.19
N THR A 33 3.82 -0.68 -22.73
CA THR A 33 2.41 -0.27 -22.63
C THR A 33 1.88 -0.37 -21.19
N SER A 34 2.36 -1.33 -20.41
CA SER A 34 1.93 -1.56 -19.02
C SER A 34 2.76 -0.80 -17.98
N ARG A 35 3.84 -0.11 -18.38
CA ARG A 35 4.69 0.68 -17.46
C ARG A 35 3.93 1.75 -16.68
N GLY A 36 3.00 2.44 -17.33
CA GLY A 36 2.19 3.48 -16.68
C GLY A 36 1.30 2.90 -15.58
N LEU A 37 0.64 1.78 -15.86
CA LEU A 37 -0.20 1.08 -14.91
C LEU A 37 0.62 0.46 -13.77
N GLY A 38 1.80 -0.09 -14.08
CA GLY A 38 2.76 -0.57 -13.09
C GLY A 38 3.23 0.53 -12.13
N MET A 39 3.58 1.71 -12.64
CA MET A 39 3.95 2.83 -11.77
C MET A 39 2.78 3.37 -10.96
N ALA A 40 1.57 3.42 -11.52
CA ALA A 40 0.39 3.81 -10.76
C ALA A 40 0.16 2.86 -9.56
N LEU A 41 0.26 1.54 -9.76
CA LEU A 41 0.16 0.54 -8.71
C LEU A 41 1.24 0.70 -7.63
N VAL A 42 2.49 0.96 -8.03
CA VAL A 42 3.60 1.21 -7.09
C VAL A 42 3.33 2.46 -6.26
N VAL A 43 2.91 3.56 -6.88
CA VAL A 43 2.62 4.81 -6.17
C VAL A 43 1.46 4.65 -5.19
N VAL A 44 0.36 4.02 -5.62
CA VAL A 44 -0.80 3.76 -4.75
C VAL A 44 -0.42 2.86 -3.58
N GLY A 45 0.30 1.76 -3.83
CA GLY A 45 0.74 0.84 -2.78
C GLY A 45 1.68 1.52 -1.77
N ALA A 46 2.64 2.30 -2.24
CA ALA A 46 3.53 3.08 -1.39
C ALA A 46 2.78 4.13 -0.56
N PHE A 47 1.79 4.79 -1.16
CA PHE A 47 0.95 5.77 -0.46
C PHE A 47 0.11 5.11 0.65
N MET A 48 -0.45 3.92 0.42
CA MET A 48 -1.19 3.18 1.45
C MET A 48 -0.31 2.82 2.66
N ILE A 49 0.93 2.37 2.41
CA ILE A 49 1.90 2.07 3.48
C ILE A 49 2.27 3.34 4.25
N ALA A 50 2.54 4.44 3.54
CA ALA A 50 2.88 5.72 4.14
C ALA A 50 1.71 6.26 4.98
N ALA A 51 0.48 6.21 4.46
CA ALA A 51 -0.72 6.64 5.16
C ALA A 51 -0.99 5.80 6.43
N ALA A 52 -0.80 4.48 6.37
CA ALA A 52 -0.92 3.61 7.53
C ALA A 52 0.14 3.90 8.61
N THR A 53 1.35 4.27 8.19
CA THR A 53 2.45 4.62 9.11
C THR A 53 2.23 6.02 9.72
N LEU A 54 1.82 6.99 8.91
CA LEU A 54 1.50 8.34 9.35
C LEU A 54 0.27 8.35 10.28
N GLY A 55 -0.75 7.54 9.99
CA GLY A 55 -1.91 7.37 10.87
C GLY A 55 -1.53 6.92 12.28
N ARG A 56 -0.50 6.07 12.41
CA ARG A 56 0.08 5.68 13.70
C ARG A 56 0.84 6.83 14.36
N LEU A 57 1.67 7.56 13.62
CA LEU A 57 2.49 8.65 14.15
C LEU A 57 1.64 9.81 14.68
N PHE A 58 0.55 10.14 14.00
CA PHE A 58 -0.36 11.22 14.41
C PHE A 58 -1.40 10.77 15.46
N GLY A 59 -1.41 9.52 15.88
CA GLY A 59 -2.39 8.99 16.84
C GLY A 59 -3.82 9.01 16.32
N TRP A 60 -4.01 9.00 14.99
CA TRP A 60 -5.34 8.88 14.37
C TRP A 60 -5.92 7.46 14.49
N TRP A 61 -5.06 6.48 14.79
CA TRP A 61 -5.36 5.05 14.88
C TRP A 61 -4.71 4.41 16.09
#